data_AF-A0A931EUF6-F1
#
_entry.id   AF-A0A931EUF6-F1
#
_cell.length_a   1.000
_cell.length_b   1.000
_cell.length_c   1.000
_cell.angle_alpha   90.00
_cell.angle_beta   90.00
_cell.angle_gamma   90.00
#
_symmetry.space_group_name_H-M   'P 1'
#
loop_
_entity.id
_entity.type
_entity.pdbx_description
1 polymer ?
#
loop_
_entity_poly.entity_id
_entity_poly.type
_entity_poly.pdbx_seq_one_letter_code
_entity_poly.pdbx_strand_id
1 'polypeptide(L)'
;MGGPFTEPDRIPDTPLLDRERQLGGYRINKMAMGLVDPANREAFKADERAYLDRFGLNDEEKTAVLTRDWREMVRLGGNLFFILKISAVDPIRITEIGAHQAGMDHETFLRDRLGKKV
;
A
#
# COMPACT_ATOMS: atom_id res chain seq x y z
N MET A 1 18.45 27.13 -11.12
CA MET A 1 17.41 27.96 -10.47
C MET A 1 16.19 27.08 -10.30
N GLY A 2 15.71 26.91 -9.05
CA GLY A 2 14.80 25.83 -8.64
C GLY A 2 13.44 25.85 -9.33
N GLY A 3 12.92 24.66 -9.64
CA GLY A 3 11.54 24.46 -10.09
C GLY A 3 10.53 24.77 -8.98
N PRO A 4 9.23 24.84 -9.31
CA PRO A 4 8.21 25.54 -8.51
C PRO A 4 7.83 24.88 -7.17
N PHE A 5 8.49 23.79 -6.78
CA PHE A 5 8.27 23.16 -5.48
C PHE A 5 9.51 23.41 -4.63
N THR A 6 9.50 24.51 -3.89
CA THR A 6 10.41 24.69 -2.76
C THR A 6 10.19 23.56 -1.74
N GLU A 7 11.12 23.38 -0.82
CA GLU A 7 11.15 22.28 0.16
C GLU A 7 10.17 22.33 1.38
N PRO A 8 9.08 23.13 1.50
CA PRO A 8 8.29 23.17 2.74
C PRO A 8 7.04 22.27 2.83
N ASP A 9 6.65 21.48 1.82
CA ASP A 9 5.43 20.66 1.88
C ASP A 9 5.63 19.29 2.58
N ARG A 10 6.61 19.14 3.47
CA ARG A 10 6.81 17.88 4.20
C ARG A 10 5.92 17.81 5.44
N ILE A 11 4.88 16.99 5.38
CA ILE A 11 4.09 16.61 6.56
C ILE A 11 4.87 15.51 7.32
N PRO A 12 5.17 15.68 8.63
CA PRO A 12 5.85 14.66 9.41
C PRO A 12 5.15 13.30 9.31
N ASP A 13 5.95 12.23 9.21
CA ASP A 13 5.51 10.84 9.14
C ASP A 13 4.53 10.49 8.00
N THR A 14 4.34 11.41 7.04
CA THR A 14 3.45 11.23 5.90
C THR A 14 4.27 11.27 4.61
N PRO A 15 4.59 10.11 4.02
CA PRO A 15 5.27 10.07 2.73
C PRO A 15 4.35 10.63 1.65
N LEU A 16 4.66 11.82 1.13
CA LEU A 16 3.97 12.37 -0.04
C LEU A 16 4.31 11.55 -1.28
N LEU A 17 3.32 11.25 -2.11
CA LEU A 17 3.53 10.57 -3.39
C LEU A 17 4.00 11.57 -4.45
N ASP A 18 5.28 11.92 -4.40
CA ASP A 18 5.95 12.70 -5.42
C ASP A 18 6.34 11.85 -6.65
N ARG A 19 6.95 12.50 -7.64
CA ARG A 19 7.40 11.85 -8.88
C ARG A 19 8.40 10.71 -8.63
N GLU A 20 9.32 10.89 -7.69
CA GLU A 20 10.37 9.89 -7.41
C GLU A 20 9.74 8.63 -6.82
N ARG A 21 8.87 8.77 -5.82
CA ARG A 21 8.15 7.65 -5.21
C ARG A 21 7.17 7.00 -6.18
N GLN A 22 6.49 7.77 -7.03
CA GLN A 22 5.63 7.23 -8.09
C GLN A 22 6.41 6.31 -9.03
N LEU A 23 7.63 6.70 -9.42
CA LEU A 23 8.50 5.89 -10.28
C LEU A 23 9.01 4.65 -9.53
N GLY A 24 9.46 4.80 -8.28
CA GLY A 24 9.91 3.70 -7.43
C GLY A 24 8.84 2.64 -7.22
N GLY A 25 7.60 3.07 -6.94
CA GLY A 25 6.45 2.19 -6.71
C GLY A 25 5.72 1.72 -7.96
N TYR A 26 6.24 1.96 -9.18
CA TYR A 26 5.53 1.62 -10.41
C TYR A 26 5.13 0.13 -10.46
N ARG A 27 6.04 -0.77 -10.05
CA ARG A 27 5.81 -2.22 -10.05
C ARG A 27 4.68 -2.63 -9.11
N ILE A 28 4.75 -2.21 -7.84
CA ILE A 28 3.74 -2.55 -6.83
C ILE A 28 2.37 -1.97 -7.20
N ASN A 29 2.32 -0.74 -7.71
CA ASN A 29 1.09 -0.08 -8.12
C ASN A 29 0.45 -0.80 -9.33
N LYS A 30 1.26 -1.18 -10.33
CA LYS A 30 0.79 -1.92 -11.50
C LYS A 30 0.31 -3.33 -11.15
N MET A 31 1.04 -4.02 -10.27
CA MET A 31 0.65 -5.33 -9.75
C MET A 31 -0.72 -5.27 -9.09
N ALA A 32 -0.90 -4.31 -8.17
CA ALA A 32 -2.16 -4.15 -7.45
C ALA A 32 -3.32 -3.76 -8.38
N MET A 33 -3.10 -2.91 -9.41
CA MET A 33 -4.11 -2.67 -10.45
C MET A 33 -4.56 -3.93 -11.16
N GLY A 34 -3.65 -4.88 -11.39
CA GLY A 34 -3.97 -6.14 -12.05
C GLY A 34 -5.11 -6.90 -11.37
N LEU A 35 -5.27 -6.73 -10.05
CA LEU A 35 -6.29 -7.41 -9.24
C LEU A 35 -7.73 -6.89 -9.46
N VAL A 36 -7.91 -5.83 -10.26
CA VAL A 36 -9.24 -5.45 -10.77
C VAL A 36 -9.83 -6.58 -11.64
N ASP A 37 -8.98 -7.29 -12.37
CA ASP A 37 -9.38 -8.44 -13.20
C ASP A 37 -9.59 -9.70 -12.33
N PRO A 38 -10.77 -10.37 -12.41
CA PRO A 38 -11.01 -11.64 -11.72
C PRO A 38 -9.96 -12.73 -12.00
N ALA A 39 -9.48 -12.88 -13.23
CA ALA A 39 -8.51 -13.92 -13.57
C ALA A 39 -7.16 -13.71 -12.87
N ASN A 40 -6.77 -12.45 -12.67
CA ASN A 40 -5.57 -12.11 -11.91
C ASN A 40 -5.75 -12.35 -10.41
N ARG A 41 -6.96 -12.19 -9.87
CA ARG A 41 -7.26 -12.57 -8.47
C ARG A 41 -7.12 -14.06 -8.26
N GLU A 42 -7.62 -14.87 -9.19
CA GLU A 42 -7.45 -16.33 -9.11
C GLU A 42 -5.98 -16.74 -9.23
N ALA A 43 -5.23 -16.10 -10.14
CA ALA A 43 -3.78 -16.34 -10.25
C ALA A 43 -3.01 -15.92 -8.99
N PHE A 44 -3.36 -14.79 -8.39
CA PHE A 44 -2.76 -14.31 -7.14
C PHE A 44 -3.02 -15.31 -5.99
N LYS A 45 -4.26 -15.79 -5.83
CA LYS A 45 -4.60 -16.78 -4.79
C LYS A 45 -3.92 -18.14 -4.99
N ALA A 46 -3.71 -18.54 -6.24
CA ALA A 46 -3.10 -19.83 -6.57
C ALA A 46 -1.61 -19.87 -6.21
N ASP A 47 -0.88 -18.80 -6.53
CA ASP A 47 0.53 -18.65 -6.17
C ASP A 47 0.88 -17.15 -6.12
N GLU A 48 0.85 -16.58 -4.92
CA GLU A 48 1.12 -15.15 -4.73
C GLU A 48 2.50 -14.79 -5.24
N ARG A 49 3.52 -15.58 -4.88
CA ARG A 49 4.92 -15.23 -5.21
C ARG A 49 5.15 -15.26 -6.72
N ALA A 50 4.63 -16.28 -7.42
CA ALA A 50 4.68 -16.33 -8.87
C ALA A 50 3.89 -15.19 -9.53
N TYR A 51 2.75 -14.77 -8.95
CA TYR A 51 2.02 -13.61 -9.44
C TYR A 51 2.85 -12.32 -9.31
N LEU A 52 3.50 -12.11 -8.16
CA LEU A 52 4.36 -10.94 -7.95
C LEU A 52 5.58 -10.93 -8.88
N ASP A 53 6.15 -12.10 -9.19
CA ASP A 53 7.26 -12.26 -10.15
C ASP A 53 6.89 -11.75 -11.55
N ARG A 54 5.64 -11.94 -12.01
CA ARG A 54 5.16 -11.46 -13.33
C ARG A 54 5.24 -9.93 -13.47
N PHE A 55 5.21 -9.20 -12.37
CA PHE A 55 5.33 -7.73 -12.35
C PHE A 55 6.74 -7.25 -12.02
N GLY A 56 7.68 -8.17 -11.84
CA GLY A 56 9.09 -7.88 -11.60
C GLY A 56 9.37 -7.25 -10.24
N LEU A 57 8.51 -7.47 -9.24
CA LEU A 57 8.73 -6.94 -7.90
C LEU A 57 10.09 -7.42 -7.36
N ASN A 58 10.77 -6.54 -6.62
CA ASN A 58 11.97 -6.93 -5.88
C ASN A 58 11.58 -7.68 -4.58
N ASP A 59 12.55 -8.21 -3.86
CA ASP A 59 12.28 -9.02 -2.66
C ASP A 59 11.65 -8.24 -1.51
N GLU A 60 11.97 -6.95 -1.37
CA GLU A 60 11.39 -6.06 -0.35
C GLU A 60 9.92 -5.77 -0.65
N GLU A 61 9.60 -5.43 -1.89
CA GLU A 61 8.22 -5.24 -2.39
C GLU A 61 7.41 -6.53 -2.26
N LYS A 62 8.00 -7.68 -2.61
CA LYS A 62 7.35 -8.99 -2.43
C LYS A 62 7.03 -9.26 -0.98
N THR A 63 8.01 -9.04 -0.09
CA THR A 63 7.85 -9.28 1.34
C THR A 63 6.70 -8.42 1.88
N ALA A 64 6.70 -7.12 1.57
CA ALA A 64 5.66 -6.20 2.01
C ALA A 64 4.25 -6.64 1.54
N VAL A 65 4.12 -7.11 0.29
CA VAL A 65 2.84 -7.61 -0.20
C VAL A 65 2.46 -8.91 0.49
N LEU A 66 3.35 -9.92 0.52
CA LEU A 66 3.09 -11.25 1.09
C LEU A 66 2.72 -11.20 2.57
N THR A 67 3.31 -10.28 3.34
CA THR A 67 3.00 -10.09 4.77
C THR A 67 1.87 -9.10 5.02
N ARG A 68 1.29 -8.53 3.95
CA ARG A 68 0.29 -7.46 3.99
C ARG A 68 0.76 -6.26 4.82
N ASP A 69 2.04 -5.91 4.75
CA ASP A 69 2.60 -4.74 5.42
C ASP A 69 2.23 -3.46 4.64
N TRP A 70 1.05 -2.92 4.94
CA TRP A 70 0.51 -1.72 4.30
C TRP A 70 1.35 -0.46 4.54
N ARG A 71 2.12 -0.40 5.62
CA ARG A 71 3.00 0.73 5.91
C ARG A 71 4.20 0.66 4.98
N GLU A 72 4.78 -0.53 4.86
CA GLU A 72 5.95 -0.77 4.03
C GLU A 72 5.62 -0.65 2.54
N MET A 73 4.48 -1.17 2.10
CA MET A 73 3.99 -0.96 0.73
C MET A 73 3.96 0.53 0.37
N VAL A 74 3.49 1.40 1.28
CA VAL A 74 3.49 2.86 1.07
C VAL A 74 4.90 3.46 1.12
N ARG A 75 5.75 3.01 2.05
CA ARG A 75 7.16 3.46 2.15
C ARG A 75 7.90 3.21 0.83
N LEU A 76 7.63 2.06 0.18
CA LEU A 76 8.18 1.62 -1.10
C LEU A 76 7.56 2.31 -2.33
N GLY A 77 6.67 3.29 -2.15
CA GLY A 77 6.04 4.04 -3.25
C GLY A 77 4.70 3.47 -3.73
N GLY A 78 4.17 2.47 -3.04
CA GLY A 78 2.80 2.02 -3.21
C GLY A 78 1.83 3.13 -2.84
N ASN A 79 0.97 3.52 -3.78
CA ASN A 79 -0.10 4.46 -3.50
C ASN A 79 -1.25 3.68 -2.86
N LEU A 80 -1.78 4.19 -1.74
CA LEU A 80 -2.84 3.54 -0.97
C LEU A 80 -4.03 3.10 -1.85
N PHE A 81 -4.48 3.94 -2.78
CA PHE A 81 -5.60 3.61 -3.66
C PHE A 81 -5.30 2.46 -4.62
N PHE A 82 -4.04 2.26 -4.99
CA PHE A 82 -3.63 1.13 -5.82
C PHE A 82 -3.52 -0.14 -4.99
N ILE A 83 -2.76 -0.12 -3.90
CA ILE A 83 -2.53 -1.32 -3.07
C ILE A 83 -3.80 -1.83 -2.41
N LEU A 84 -4.80 -0.97 -2.17
CA LEU A 84 -6.12 -1.38 -1.66
C LEU A 84 -6.82 -2.42 -2.55
N LYS A 85 -6.44 -2.60 -3.82
CA LYS A 85 -6.99 -3.66 -4.67
C LYS A 85 -6.64 -5.07 -4.16
N ILE A 86 -5.62 -5.22 -3.31
CA ILE A 86 -5.33 -6.48 -2.62
C ILE A 86 -6.51 -6.92 -1.74
N SER A 87 -7.32 -5.98 -1.22
CA SER A 87 -8.49 -6.33 -0.42
C SER A 87 -9.64 -6.99 -1.20
N ALA A 88 -9.56 -7.00 -2.54
CA ALA A 88 -10.45 -7.79 -3.39
C ALA A 88 -10.12 -9.29 -3.36
N VAL A 89 -8.92 -9.66 -2.89
CA VAL A 89 -8.49 -11.03 -2.65
C VAL A 89 -8.64 -11.38 -1.17
N ASP A 90 -8.11 -10.54 -0.29
CA ASP A 90 -8.19 -10.70 1.16
C ASP A 90 -8.94 -9.52 1.80
N PRO A 91 -10.26 -9.66 2.01
CA PRO A 91 -11.07 -8.56 2.55
C PRO A 91 -10.54 -8.09 3.90
N ILE A 92 -10.27 -6.78 3.99
CA ILE A 92 -9.82 -6.11 5.21
C ILE A 92 -10.52 -4.75 5.28
N ARG A 93 -10.87 -4.31 6.50
CA ARG A 93 -11.50 -2.99 6.68
C ARG A 93 -10.45 -1.91 6.49
N ILE A 94 -10.82 -0.81 5.82
CA ILE A 94 -9.91 0.33 5.65
C ILE A 94 -9.39 0.89 6.99
N THR A 95 -10.16 0.75 8.07
CA THR A 95 -9.76 1.17 9.41
C THR A 95 -8.73 0.24 10.05
N GLU A 96 -8.68 -1.05 9.68
CA GLU A 96 -7.63 -1.98 10.11
C GLU A 96 -6.32 -1.66 9.39
N ILE A 97 -6.38 -1.32 8.10
CA ILE A 97 -5.22 -0.81 7.35
C ILE A 97 -4.70 0.48 8.00
N GLY A 98 -5.59 1.42 8.33
CA GLY A 98 -5.22 2.67 9.01
C GLY A 98 -4.55 2.42 10.36
N ALA A 99 -5.09 1.49 11.16
CA ALA A 99 -4.49 1.09 12.45
C ALA A 99 -3.10 0.47 12.26
N HIS A 100 -2.94 -0.43 11.29
CA HIS A 100 -1.65 -1.04 10.94
C HIS A 100 -0.61 0.03 10.53
N GLN A 101 -0.99 0.98 9.68
CA GLN A 101 -0.10 2.08 9.27
C GLN A 101 0.27 3.01 10.42
N ALA A 102 -0.64 3.20 11.38
CA ALA A 102 -0.40 3.98 12.59
C ALA A 102 0.37 3.22 13.68
N GLY A 103 0.59 1.91 13.54
CA GLY A 103 1.20 1.07 14.58
C GLY A 103 0.31 0.96 15.83
N MET A 104 -1.01 1.00 15.67
CA MET A 104 -2.00 0.96 16.74
C MET A 104 -2.82 -0.32 16.64
N ASP A 105 -3.33 -0.82 17.76
CA ASP A 105 -4.42 -1.80 17.72
C ASP A 105 -5.68 -1.16 17.12
N HIS A 106 -6.56 -2.00 16.57
CA HIS A 106 -7.71 -1.50 15.82
C HIS A 106 -8.70 -0.71 16.70
N GLU A 107 -8.93 -1.15 17.94
CA GLU A 107 -9.86 -0.49 18.86
C GLU A 107 -9.36 0.90 19.27
N THR A 108 -8.08 0.99 19.67
CA THR A 108 -7.43 2.26 20.02
C THR A 108 -7.38 3.19 18.81
N PHE A 109 -7.15 2.68 17.59
CA PHE A 109 -7.25 3.50 16.38
C PHE A 109 -8.67 4.07 16.18
N LEU A 110 -9.70 3.24 16.33
CA LEU A 110 -11.09 3.68 16.20
C LEU A 110 -11.46 4.73 17.25
N ARG A 111 -11.05 4.54 18.50
CA ARG A 111 -11.32 5.47 19.61
C ARG A 111 -10.53 6.77 19.47
N ASP A 112 -9.21 6.68 19.38
CA ASP A 112 -8.31 7.81 19.60
C ASP A 112 -8.06 8.61 18.32
N ARG A 113 -8.08 7.97 17.14
CA ARG A 113 -7.89 8.66 15.84
C ARG A 113 -9.21 8.99 15.15
N LEU A 114 -10.21 8.12 15.24
CA LEU A 114 -11.49 8.31 14.53
C LEU A 114 -12.64 8.77 15.42
N GLY A 115 -12.45 8.90 16.74
CA GLY A 115 -13.47 9.36 17.68
C GLY A 115 -14.70 8.45 17.74
N LYS A 116 -14.55 7.16 17.41
CA LYS A 116 -15.64 6.19 17.45
C LYS A 116 -15.86 5.71 18.88
N LYS A 117 -17.12 5.49 19.23
CA LYS A 117 -17.47 4.72 20.42
C LYS A 117 -17.31 3.25 20.04
N VAL A 118 -16.25 2.64 20.56
CA VAL A 118 -15.93 1.21 20.44
C VAL A 118 -16.39 0.47 21.69
#